data_AF-A0A6A6B4F9-F1
#
_entry.id   AF-A0A6A6B4F9-F1
#
_cell.length_a   1.000
_cell.length_b   1.000
_cell.length_c   1.000
_cell.angle_alpha   90.00
_cell.angle_beta   90.00
_cell.angle_gamma   90.00
#
_symmetry.space_group_name_H-M   'P 1'
#
loop_
_entity.id
_entity.type
_entity.pdbx_description
1 polymer ?
#
loop_
_entity_poly.entity_id
_entity_poly.type
_entity_poly.pdbx_seq_one_letter_code
_entity_poly.pdbx_strand_id
1 'polypeptide(L)'
;MKCLLPPHEPLSFPTYTEYDVHYQKHHTNRCLECRRNFPSTHYLNLHIAENHDPINEARKAKGEKIYACFVEGCDRVCSEPPKRRRHMIDKHQFPTFYDFFIVNTGIEGRNSMLRPG
;
A
#
# COMPACT_ATOMS: atom_id res chain seq x y z
N MET A 1 13.63 22.65 9.87
CA MET A 1 12.93 21.53 10.56
C MET A 1 13.75 20.26 10.41
N LYS A 2 13.77 19.36 11.39
CA LYS A 2 14.56 18.10 11.31
C LYS A 2 13.67 16.88 11.50
N CYS A 3 13.87 15.83 10.71
CA CYS A 3 13.26 14.53 10.92
C CYS A 3 14.30 13.55 11.45
N LEU A 4 14.05 12.98 12.64
CA LEU A 4 14.93 12.00 13.31
C LEU A 4 14.30 10.61 13.39
N LEU A 5 13.16 10.41 12.72
CA LEU A 5 12.42 9.16 12.79
C LEU A 5 13.03 8.13 11.82
N PRO A 6 13.27 6.87 12.27
CA PRO A 6 13.61 5.79 11.35
C PRO A 6 12.55 5.68 10.24
N PRO A 7 12.85 5.25 9.01
CA PRO A 7 13.99 4.40 8.63
C PRO A 7 15.18 5.11 7.97
N HIS A 8 15.20 6.44 7.87
CA HIS A 8 16.29 7.17 7.23
C HIS A 8 17.18 7.89 8.26
N GLU A 9 18.38 8.31 7.84
CA GLU A 9 19.25 9.17 8.63
C GLU A 9 18.60 10.55 8.87
N PRO A 10 19.03 11.30 9.91
CA PRO A 10 18.51 12.64 10.19
C PRO A 10 18.46 13.56 8.96
N LEU A 11 17.27 13.98 8.55
CA LEU A 11 17.07 14.90 7.43
C LEU A 11 16.74 16.30 7.95
N SER A 12 17.27 17.34 7.28
CA SER A 12 16.95 18.74 7.56
C SER A 12 16.23 19.35 6.36
N PHE A 13 15.12 20.04 6.63
CA PHE A 13 14.29 20.69 5.63
C PHE A 13 14.31 22.21 5.84
N PRO A 14 14.42 23.00 4.75
CA PRO A 14 14.46 24.46 4.80
C PRO A 14 13.10 25.07 5.15
N THR A 15 11.99 24.41 4.77
CA THR A 15 10.63 24.88 5.03
C THR A 15 9.80 23.86 5.83
N TYR A 16 8.72 24.33 6.46
CA TYR A 16 7.74 23.44 7.11
C TYR A 16 7.02 22.56 6.08
N THR A 17 6.62 23.13 4.94
CA THR A 17 5.89 22.42 3.88
C THR A 17 6.68 21.21 3.36
N GLU A 18 7.98 21.36 3.13
CA GLU A 18 8.81 20.22 2.70
C GLU A 18 8.94 19.13 3.78
N TYR A 19 9.03 19.53 5.06
CA TYR A 19 9.02 18.58 6.16
C TYR A 19 7.67 17.83 6.28
N ASP A 20 6.54 18.53 6.13
CA ASP A 20 5.22 17.93 6.19
C ASP A 20 4.98 16.93 5.05
N VAL A 21 5.34 17.30 3.80
CA VAL A 21 5.29 16.39 2.65
C VAL A 21 6.15 15.15 2.88
N HIS A 22 7.36 15.33 3.43
CA HIS A 22 8.21 14.21 3.82
C HIS A 22 7.53 13.33 4.89
N TYR A 23 6.99 13.94 5.94
CA TYR A 23 6.38 13.22 7.05
C TYR A 23 5.16 12.40 6.61
N GLN A 24 4.30 12.99 5.79
CA GLN A 24 3.15 12.29 5.21
C GLN A 24 3.57 11.10 4.35
N LYS A 25 4.62 11.27 3.53
CA LYS A 25 5.10 10.22 2.63
C LYS A 25 5.83 9.08 3.34
N HIS A 26 6.61 9.38 4.39
CA HIS A 26 7.54 8.44 4.99
C HIS A 26 7.15 7.88 6.36
N HIS A 27 6.22 8.54 7.06
CA HIS A 27 5.92 8.21 8.45
C HIS A 27 4.43 7.97 8.73
N THR A 28 3.52 8.45 7.87
CA THR A 28 2.07 8.38 8.16
C THR A 28 1.47 6.99 7.87
N ASN A 29 1.73 6.42 6.69
CA ASN A 29 1.11 5.16 6.26
C ASN A 29 2.08 3.99 6.37
N ARG A 30 2.65 3.80 7.57
CA ARG A 30 3.67 2.79 7.83
C ARG A 30 3.10 1.61 8.62
N CYS A 31 3.34 0.40 8.13
CA CYS A 31 3.00 -0.81 8.88
C CYS A 31 3.88 -0.93 10.13
N LEU A 32 3.27 -1.17 11.28
CA LEU A 32 4.00 -1.28 12.54
C LEU A 32 4.77 -2.61 12.66
N GLU A 33 4.29 -3.67 12.02
CA GLU A 33 4.89 -5.00 12.07
C GLU A 33 6.08 -5.13 11.11
N CYS A 34 5.89 -4.87 9.82
CA CYS A 34 6.94 -5.06 8.81
C CYS A 34 7.66 -3.76 8.43
N ARG A 35 7.25 -2.61 9.00
CA ARG A 35 7.87 -1.28 8.82
C ARG A 35 7.83 -0.72 7.41
N ARG A 36 7.14 -1.37 6.46
CA ARG A 36 6.92 -0.90 5.08
C ARG A 36 5.98 0.30 5.04
N ASN A 37 6.23 1.19 4.08
CA ASN A 37 5.43 2.38 3.82
C ASN A 37 4.45 2.18 2.65
N PHE A 38 3.27 2.79 2.75
CA PHE A 38 2.19 2.68 1.78
C PHE A 38 1.72 4.07 1.29
N PRO A 39 1.13 4.17 0.09
CA PRO A 39 0.76 5.45 -0.49
C PRO A 39 -0.45 6.12 0.19
N SER A 40 -1.35 5.34 0.80
CA SER A 40 -2.48 5.85 1.56
C SER A 40 -2.84 4.89 2.70
N THR A 41 -3.70 5.37 3.61
CA THR A 41 -4.23 4.57 4.72
C THR A 41 -5.00 3.35 4.22
N HIS A 42 -5.71 3.47 3.09
CA HIS A 42 -6.39 2.33 2.46
C HIS A 42 -5.42 1.24 2.05
N TYR A 43 -4.30 1.58 1.41
CA TYR A 43 -3.29 0.59 1.04
C TYR A 43 -2.62 -0.05 2.26
N LEU A 44 -2.41 0.71 3.33
CA LEU A 44 -1.93 0.16 4.60
C LEU A 44 -2.93 -0.85 5.19
N ASN A 45 -4.23 -0.52 5.19
CA ASN A 45 -5.27 -1.42 5.69
C ASN A 45 -5.38 -2.69 4.85
N LEU A 46 -5.32 -2.58 3.52
CA LEU A 46 -5.25 -3.73 2.62
C LEU A 46 -4.03 -4.61 2.94
N HIS A 47 -2.87 -3.99 3.18
CA HIS A 47 -1.65 -4.71 3.51
C HIS A 47 -1.80 -5.51 4.80
N ILE A 48 -2.28 -4.87 5.88
CA ILE A 48 -2.52 -5.53 7.16
C ILE A 48 -3.50 -6.68 6.99
N ALA A 49 -4.64 -6.42 6.35
CA ALA A 49 -5.68 -7.41 6.12
C ALA A 49 -5.20 -8.63 5.31
N GLU A 50 -4.25 -8.45 4.39
CA GLU A 50 -3.77 -9.53 3.51
C GLU A 50 -2.50 -10.23 3.98
N ASN A 51 -1.68 -9.59 4.83
CA ASN A 51 -0.35 -10.09 5.20
C ASN A 51 -0.14 -10.28 6.71
N HIS A 52 -0.96 -9.64 7.54
CA HIS A 52 -0.76 -9.60 8.99
C HIS A 52 -2.00 -10.01 9.80
N ASP A 53 -3.18 -10.08 9.19
CA ASP A 53 -4.42 -10.49 9.86
C ASP A 53 -4.59 -12.03 9.85
N PRO A 54 -4.43 -12.72 11.00
CA PRO A 54 -4.54 -14.18 11.07
C PRO A 54 -5.96 -14.68 10.80
N ILE A 55 -6.98 -13.84 11.03
CA ILE A 55 -8.38 -14.18 10.75
C ILE A 55 -8.57 -14.24 9.24
N ASN A 56 -8.07 -13.27 8.50
CA ASN A 56 -8.12 -13.30 7.04
C ASN A 56 -7.26 -14.40 6.44
N GLU A 57 -6.12 -14.75 7.05
CA GLU A 57 -5.35 -15.93 6.65
C GLU A 57 -6.18 -17.21 6.76
N ALA A 58 -6.88 -17.41 7.88
CA ALA A 58 -7.77 -18.56 8.08
C ALA A 58 -8.95 -18.56 7.09
N ARG A 59 -9.55 -17.40 6.80
CA ARG A 59 -10.63 -17.24 5.81
C ARG A 59 -10.15 -17.55 4.40
N LYS A 60 -8.96 -17.06 4.03
CA LYS A 60 -8.30 -17.37 2.76
C LYS A 60 -8.06 -18.86 2.60
N ALA A 61 -7.60 -19.55 3.66
CA ALA A 61 -7.40 -21.00 3.63
C ALA A 61 -8.70 -21.79 3.38
N LYS A 62 -9.86 -21.21 3.74
CA LYS A 62 -11.21 -21.75 3.43
C LYS A 62 -11.72 -21.37 2.03
N GLY A 63 -10.95 -20.60 1.25
CA GLY A 63 -11.35 -20.13 -0.07
C GLY A 63 -12.30 -18.92 -0.06
N GLU A 64 -12.43 -18.23 1.08
CA GLU A 64 -13.23 -17.01 1.16
C GLU A 64 -12.61 -15.83 0.41
N LYS A 65 -13.45 -14.85 0.05
CA LYS A 65 -13.00 -13.62 -0.60
C LYS A 65 -12.42 -12.67 0.44
N ILE A 66 -11.12 -12.39 0.35
CA ILE A 66 -10.41 -11.48 1.25
C ILE A 66 -9.75 -10.30 0.53
N TYR A 67 -9.60 -10.36 -0.81
CA TYR A 67 -8.83 -9.37 -1.56
C TYR A 67 -9.70 -8.19 -1.96
N ALA A 68 -9.78 -7.17 -1.10
CA ALA A 68 -10.51 -5.94 -1.40
C ALA A 68 -9.83 -5.10 -2.51
N CYS A 69 -10.63 -4.28 -3.20
CA CYS A 69 -10.19 -3.40 -4.28
C CYS A 69 -9.26 -2.28 -3.79
N PHE A 70 -8.35 -1.80 -4.65
CA PHE A 70 -7.42 -0.70 -4.32
C PHE A 70 -8.09 0.68 -4.36
N VAL A 71 -9.26 0.80 -4.97
CA VAL A 71 -9.98 2.08 -5.05
C VAL A 71 -10.86 2.25 -3.80
N GLU A 72 -10.63 3.31 -3.06
CA GLU A 72 -11.46 3.72 -1.93
C GLU A 72 -12.91 3.95 -2.41
N GLY A 73 -13.88 3.41 -1.66
CA GLY A 73 -15.30 3.45 -2.04
C GLY A 73 -15.75 2.34 -3.01
N CYS A 74 -14.87 1.39 -3.39
CA CYS A 74 -15.27 0.22 -4.16
C CYS A 74 -15.42 -1.02 -3.26
N ASP A 75 -16.66 -1.50 -3.09
CA ASP A 75 -16.99 -2.63 -2.20
C ASP A 75 -16.62 -4.01 -2.78
N ARG A 76 -15.87 -4.07 -3.88
CA ARG A 76 -15.52 -5.33 -4.52
C ARG A 76 -14.45 -6.07 -3.71
N VAL A 77 -14.79 -7.28 -3.27
CA VAL A 77 -13.84 -8.24 -2.69
C VAL A 77 -13.68 -9.45 -3.61
N CYS A 78 -12.43 -9.82 -3.89
CA CYS A 78 -12.03 -10.88 -4.79
C CYS A 78 -11.52 -12.11 -4.03
N SER A 79 -11.62 -13.29 -4.65
CA SER A 79 -11.10 -14.54 -4.07
C SER A 79 -9.59 -14.70 -4.24
N GLU A 80 -9.00 -14.07 -5.27
CA GLU A 80 -7.59 -14.23 -5.59
C GLU A 80 -7.00 -12.91 -6.15
N PRO A 81 -5.68 -12.66 -5.98
CA PRO A 81 -5.04 -11.47 -6.50
C PRO A 81 -5.17 -11.26 -8.02
N PRO A 82 -5.06 -12.29 -8.90
CA PRO A 82 -5.27 -12.11 -10.34
C PRO A 82 -6.69 -11.63 -10.70
N LYS A 83 -7.71 -12.06 -9.94
CA LYS A 83 -9.09 -11.60 -10.12
C LYS A 83 -9.24 -10.13 -9.71
N ARG A 84 -8.59 -9.70 -8.63
CA ARG A 84 -8.52 -8.29 -8.25
C ARG A 84 -7.82 -7.45 -9.32
N ARG A 85 -6.67 -7.89 -9.83
CA ARG A 85 -5.96 -7.21 -10.91
C ARG A 85 -6.88 -6.97 -12.11
N ARG A 86 -7.57 -8.02 -12.57
CA ARG A 86 -8.51 -7.91 -13.70
C ARG A 86 -9.64 -6.93 -13.39
N HIS A 87 -10.24 -6.99 -12.20
CA HIS A 87 -11.25 -6.03 -11.78
C HIS A 87 -10.76 -4.57 -11.85
N MET A 88 -9.52 -4.30 -11.43
CA MET A 88 -8.97 -2.94 -11.45
C MET A 88 -8.64 -2.45 -12.86
N ILE A 89 -8.21 -3.34 -13.75
CA ILE A 89 -8.04 -3.00 -15.17
C ILE A 89 -9.40 -2.74 -15.81
N ASP A 90 -10.35 -3.67 -15.67
CA ASP A 90 -11.63 -3.61 -16.40
C ASP A 90 -12.56 -2.50 -15.86
N LYS A 91 -12.71 -2.39 -14.54
CA LYS A 91 -13.66 -1.44 -13.92
C LYS A 91 -13.03 -0.07 -13.64
N HIS A 92 -11.76 -0.05 -13.23
CA HIS A 92 -11.08 1.17 -12.80
C HIS A 92 -10.03 1.66 -13.80
N GLN A 93 -9.87 0.98 -14.94
CA GLN A 93 -8.98 1.38 -16.03
C GLN A 93 -7.53 1.54 -15.59
N PHE A 94 -7.09 0.74 -14.61
CA PHE A 94 -5.70 0.73 -14.19
C PHE A 94 -4.80 0.26 -15.34
N PRO A 95 -3.62 0.87 -15.54
CA PRO A 95 -2.66 0.39 -16.52
C PRO A 95 -2.27 -1.07 -16.26
N THR A 96 -2.04 -1.84 -17.33
CA THR A 96 -1.64 -3.25 -17.23
C THR A 96 -0.30 -3.43 -16.51
N PHE A 97 0.56 -2.42 -16.58
CA PHE A 97 1.89 -2.33 -15.97
C PHE A 97 1.88 -1.63 -14.60
N TYR A 98 0.71 -1.35 -14.03
CA TYR A 98 0.60 -0.91 -12.64
C TYR A 98 1.18 -1.97 -11.68
N ASP A 99 1.85 -1.56 -10.60
CA ASP A 99 2.36 -2.51 -9.60
C ASP A 99 1.26 -3.02 -8.67
N PHE A 100 0.62 -4.11 -9.09
CA PHE A 100 -0.41 -4.78 -8.30
C PHE A 100 0.13 -5.48 -7.03
N PHE A 101 1.46 -5.56 -6.87
CA PHE A 101 2.12 -6.13 -5.68
C PHE A 101 2.41 -5.11 -4.59
N ILE A 102 2.01 -3.85 -4.78
CA ILE A 102 2.29 -2.79 -3.83
C ILE A 102 1.71 -3.01 -2.44
N VAL A 103 0.56 -3.70 -2.34
CA VAL A 103 -0.03 -4.07 -1.05
C VAL A 103 0.87 -5.04 -0.27
N ASN A 104 1.73 -5.79 -0.96
CA ASN A 104 2.69 -6.66 -0.29
C ASN A 104 3.99 -5.89 -0.02
N THR A 105 4.48 -5.15 -1.00
CA THR A 105 5.87 -4.64 -1.01
C THR A 105 6.03 -3.21 -0.51
N GLY A 106 4.96 -2.43 -0.45
CA GLY A 106 5.01 -1.00 -0.13
C GLY A 106 5.65 -0.15 -1.25
N ILE A 107 5.94 1.11 -0.91
CA ILE A 107 6.52 2.13 -1.83
C ILE A 107 7.96 2.51 -1.50
N GLU A 108 8.62 1.77 -0.61
CA GLU A 108 9.98 2.11 -0.18
C GLU A 108 10.96 2.06 -1.36
N GLY A 109 11.74 3.14 -1.53
CA GLY A 109 12.69 3.29 -2.63
C GLY A 109 12.06 3.48 -4.01
N ARG A 110 10.74 3.68 -4.11
CA ARG A 110 10.04 3.85 -5.40
C ARG A 110 9.60 5.28 -5.62
N ASN A 111 9.82 5.74 -6.85
CA ASN A 111 9.33 7.02 -7.35
C ASN A 111 8.03 6.87 -8.17
N SER A 112 7.61 5.65 -8.47
CA SER A 112 6.42 5.37 -9.27
C SER A 112 5.70 4.11 -8.78
N MET A 113 4.37 4.12 -8.97
CA MET A 113 3.46 3.00 -8.74
C MET A 113 3.37 2.07 -9.97
N LEU A 114 4.09 2.41 -11.04
CA LEU A 114 4.13 1.70 -12.30
C LEU A 114 5.43 0.92 -12.38
N ARG A 115 5.36 -0.31 -12.90
CA ARG A 115 6.56 -1.10 -13.15
C ARG A 115 7.30 -0.54 -14.37
N PRO A 116 8.65 -0.46 -14.34
CA PRO A 116 9.41 -0.22 -15.56
C PRO A 116 9.07 -1.31 -16.57
N GLY A 117 8.76 -0.91 -17.80
CA GLY A 117 8.52 -1.83 -18.92
C GLY A 117 9.76 -2.57 -19.34
#